data_AF-A0A2K3K9H3-F1
#
_entry.id   AF-A0A2K3K9H3-F1
#
_cell.length_a   1.000
_cell.length_b   1.000
_cell.length_c   1.000
_cell.angle_alpha   90.00
_cell.angle_beta   90.00
_cell.angle_gamma   90.00
#
_symmetry.space_group_name_H-M   'P 1'
#
loop_
_entity.id
_entity.type
_entity.pdbx_description
1 polymer ?
#
loop_
_entity_poly.entity_id
_entity_poly.type
_entity_poly.pdbx_seq_one_letter_code
_entity_poly.pdbx_strand_id
1 'polypeptide(L)'
;MLFLYLLQVSIALDTITSSQFIKDPDTLLSKDGNYSLGFFSPENSTNRYVGIWWKSRSTNVWVANRNKPLNDSNGIVKISEDGNLVVLNGQKQVIWSSNVSNIASNTTSQFLD
;
A
#
# COMPACT_ATOMS: atom_id res chain seq x y z
N MET A 1 19.09 -1.98 -27.47
CA MET A 1 19.04 -1.71 -26.02
C MET A 1 17.67 -2.17 -25.53
N LEU A 2 17.62 -3.35 -24.92
CA LEU A 2 16.35 -4.02 -24.55
C LEU A 2 15.76 -3.26 -23.35
N PHE A 3 14.68 -2.50 -23.57
CA PHE A 3 13.93 -1.87 -22.49
C PHE A 3 13.20 -2.99 -21.75
N LEU A 4 13.76 -3.44 -20.62
CA LEU A 4 13.05 -4.28 -19.66
C LEU A 4 11.88 -3.44 -19.12
N TYR A 5 10.71 -3.57 -19.75
CA TYR A 5 9.47 -3.14 -19.14
C TYR A 5 9.34 -3.91 -17.82
N LEU A 6 9.59 -3.22 -16.71
CA LEU A 6 9.19 -3.71 -15.39
C LEU A 6 7.68 -3.95 -15.48
N LEU A 7 7.29 -5.21 -15.61
CA LEU A 7 5.90 -5.64 -15.49
C LEU A 7 5.45 -5.22 -14.09
N GLN A 8 4.74 -4.10 -13.99
CA GLN A 8 4.05 -3.72 -12.76
C GLN A 8 2.97 -4.78 -12.55
N VAL A 9 3.21 -5.71 -11.63
CA VAL A 9 2.27 -6.76 -11.32
C VAL A 9 1.17 -6.12 -10.47
N SER A 10 0.02 -5.94 -11.11
CA SER A 10 -1.22 -5.54 -10.45
C SER A 10 -1.94 -6.79 -9.99
N ILE A 11 -2.17 -6.93 -8.70
CA ILE A 11 -3.00 -8.01 -8.17
C ILE A 11 -4.42 -7.46 -8.00
N ALA A 12 -5.35 -7.97 -8.80
CA ALA A 12 -6.78 -7.68 -8.67
C ALA A 12 -7.32 -8.42 -7.46
N LEU A 13 -7.25 -7.78 -6.30
CA LEU A 13 -7.75 -8.26 -5.02
C LEU A 13 -8.43 -7.05 -4.37
N ASP A 14 -9.72 -7.15 -4.11
CA ASP A 14 -10.47 -6.14 -3.34
C ASP A 14 -10.12 -6.17 -1.83
N THR A 15 -9.32 -7.17 -1.44
CA THR A 15 -9.13 -7.60 -0.07
C THR A 15 -7.66 -7.91 0.21
N ILE A 16 -7.10 -7.32 1.27
CA ILE A 16 -5.85 -7.80 1.89
C ILE A 16 -6.22 -8.61 3.13
N THR A 17 -5.70 -9.84 3.20
CA THR A 17 -5.78 -10.70 4.39
C THR A 17 -4.46 -10.67 5.16
N SER A 18 -4.48 -11.16 6.41
CA SER A 18 -3.30 -11.21 7.30
C SER A 18 -2.11 -11.99 6.75
N SER A 19 -2.31 -12.86 5.76
CA SER A 19 -1.25 -13.64 5.11
C SER A 19 -0.58 -12.92 3.94
N GLN A 20 -1.09 -11.76 3.53
CA GLN A 20 -0.62 -11.04 2.35
C GLN A 20 0.08 -9.72 2.72
N PHE A 21 0.92 -9.25 1.79
CA PHE A 21 1.57 -7.96 1.88
C PHE A 21 1.74 -7.35 0.49
N ILE A 22 1.81 -6.03 0.42
CA ILE A 22 2.17 -5.29 -0.79
C ILE A 22 3.60 -4.79 -0.62
N LYS A 23 4.46 -5.10 -1.59
CA LYS A 23 5.83 -4.58 -1.65
C LYS A 23 5.93 -3.56 -2.78
N ASP A 24 6.69 -2.50 -2.60
CA ASP A 24 6.98 -1.55 -3.69
C ASP A 24 7.68 -2.26 -4.87
N PRO A 25 7.21 -2.16 -6.15
CA PRO A 25 6.16 -1.29 -6.69
C PRO A 25 4.80 -1.93 -6.96
N ASP A 26 4.51 -3.08 -6.35
CA ASP A 26 3.24 -3.77 -6.49
C ASP A 26 2.08 -2.91 -5.97
N THR A 27 0.91 -3.14 -6.56
CA THR A 27 -0.32 -2.43 -6.21
C THR A 27 -1.48 -3.41 -6.11
N LEU A 28 -2.36 -3.12 -5.16
CA LEU A 28 -3.65 -3.78 -5.02
C LEU A 28 -4.70 -2.99 -5.79
N LEU A 29 -5.44 -3.65 -6.68
CA LEU A 29 -6.52 -3.02 -7.43
C LEU A 29 -7.87 -3.56 -6.97
N SER A 30 -8.83 -2.64 -6.81
CA SER A 30 -10.23 -3.03 -6.61
C SER A 30 -10.74 -3.84 -7.80
N LYS A 31 -11.78 -4.65 -7.56
CA LYS A 31 -12.36 -5.55 -8.57
C LYS A 31 -12.73 -4.84 -9.87
N ASP A 32 -13.25 -3.62 -9.76
CA ASP A 32 -13.66 -2.80 -10.90
C ASP A 32 -12.51 -1.98 -11.50
N GLY A 33 -11.30 -2.09 -10.94
CA GLY A 33 -10.10 -1.38 -11.39
C GLY A 33 -10.11 0.13 -11.14
N ASN A 34 -11.13 0.64 -10.44
CA ASN A 34 -11.29 2.07 -10.20
C ASN A 34 -10.39 2.59 -9.07
N TYR A 35 -10.04 1.76 -8.10
CA TYR A 35 -9.22 2.16 -6.96
C TYR A 35 -7.96 1.33 -6.89
N SER A 36 -6.87 1.96 -6.47
CA SER A 36 -5.61 1.27 -6.23
C SER A 36 -5.02 1.69 -4.91
N LEU A 37 -4.45 0.72 -4.20
CA LEU A 37 -3.64 0.91 -3.00
C LEU A 37 -2.20 0.49 -3.30
N GLY A 38 -1.23 1.32 -2.92
CA GLY A 38 0.18 0.94 -3.01
C GLY A 38 1.13 2.11 -2.77
N PHE A 39 2.38 1.90 -3.16
CA PHE A 39 3.44 2.89 -3.02
C PHE A 39 3.45 3.87 -4.19
N PHE A 40 3.63 5.15 -3.89
CA PHE A 40 3.80 6.21 -4.87
C PHE A 40 4.82 7.25 -4.40
N SER A 41 5.29 8.05 -5.37
CA SER A 41 6.10 9.24 -5.12
C SER A 41 5.38 10.47 -5.67
N PRO A 42 5.32 11.58 -4.92
CA PRO A 42 4.91 12.87 -5.45
C PRO A 42 5.84 13.31 -6.59
N GLU A 43 5.34 14.22 -7.43
CA GLU A 43 6.17 14.84 -8.46
C GLU A 43 7.39 15.52 -7.83
N ASN A 44 8.57 15.34 -8.43
CA ASN A 44 9.85 15.89 -7.97
C ASN A 44 10.34 15.42 -6.59
N SER A 45 9.87 14.26 -6.10
CA SER A 45 10.37 13.66 -4.87
C SER A 45 10.67 12.18 -5.05
N THR A 46 11.74 11.69 -4.43
CA THR A 46 12.02 10.24 -4.32
C THR A 46 11.38 9.61 -3.08
N ASN A 47 10.77 10.42 -2.21
CA ASN A 47 10.08 9.94 -1.03
C ASN A 47 8.94 9.01 -1.44
N ARG A 48 8.79 7.92 -0.68
CA ARG A 48 7.75 6.92 -0.91
C ARG A 48 6.65 7.04 0.14
N TYR A 49 5.42 7.03 -0.36
CA TYR A 49 4.21 7.09 0.45
C TYR A 49 3.29 5.95 0.06
N VAL A 50 2.46 5.52 1.02
CA VAL A 50 1.37 4.59 0.78
C VAL A 50 0.10 5.41 0.68
N GLY A 51 -0.64 5.19 -0.40
CA GLY A 51 -1.89 5.90 -0.62
C GLY A 51 -2.90 5.08 -1.40
N ILE A 52 -4.10 5.62 -1.42
CA ILE A 52 -5.20 5.14 -2.25
C ILE A 52 -5.49 6.22 -3.28
N TRP A 53 -5.67 5.83 -4.54
CA TRP A 53 -6.03 6.75 -5.62
C TRP A 53 -7.10 6.15 -6.54
N TRP A 54 -7.84 7.03 -7.22
CA TRP A 54 -8.89 6.66 -8.17
C TRP A 54 -8.42 6.78 -9.62
N LYS A 55 -8.55 5.70 -10.41
CA LYS A 55 -8.20 5.51 -11.83
C LYS A 55 -6.75 5.85 -12.22
N SER A 56 -6.33 7.10 -12.04
CA SER A 56 -4.96 7.58 -12.25
C SER A 56 -4.38 8.14 -10.95
N ARG A 57 -3.05 8.08 -10.77
CA ARG A 57 -2.32 8.64 -9.62
C ARG A 57 -2.49 10.15 -9.41
N SER A 58 -3.34 10.80 -10.21
CA SER A 58 -3.70 12.21 -10.17
C SER A 58 -4.57 12.58 -8.98
N THR A 59 -5.38 11.63 -8.48
CA THR A 59 -6.33 11.88 -7.39
C THR A 59 -6.03 10.96 -6.21
N ASN A 60 -5.11 11.39 -5.35
CA ASN A 60 -4.85 10.70 -4.08
C ASN A 60 -6.02 10.98 -3.13
N VAL A 61 -6.84 9.97 -2.88
CA VAL A 61 -7.99 10.07 -1.96
C VAL A 61 -7.57 9.90 -0.50
N TRP A 62 -6.44 9.22 -0.24
CA TRP A 62 -5.91 9.05 1.10
C TRP A 62 -4.41 8.72 1.10
N VAL A 63 -3.68 9.15 2.14
CA VAL A 63 -2.24 8.90 2.31
C VAL A 63 -1.95 8.50 3.76
N ALA A 64 -1.36 7.33 3.97
CA ALA A 64 -1.08 6.75 5.28
C ALA A 64 0.06 7.51 6.00
N ASN A 65 1.28 7.36 5.50
CA ASN A 65 2.51 7.86 6.11
C ASN A 65 2.81 9.31 5.69
N ARG A 66 1.78 10.16 5.62
CA ARG A 66 1.86 11.56 5.19
C ARG A 66 2.89 12.40 5.96
N ASN A 67 3.10 12.11 7.24
CA ASN A 67 4.02 12.85 8.12
C ASN A 67 5.44 12.24 8.15
N LYS A 68 5.60 11.00 7.69
CA LYS A 68 6.86 10.25 7.80
C LYS A 68 7.06 9.41 6.52
N PRO A 69 7.54 10.02 5.43
CA PRO A 69 7.85 9.30 4.21
C PRO A 69 8.92 8.22 4.42
N LEU A 70 8.93 7.25 3.52
CA LEU A 70 10.05 6.36 3.33
C LEU A 70 11.06 7.00 2.36
N ASN A 71 12.34 6.71 2.57
CA ASN A 71 13.44 7.26 1.75
C ASN A 71 13.91 6.29 0.66
N ASP A 72 13.34 5.09 0.59
CA ASP A 72 13.67 4.05 -0.37
C ASP A 72 12.43 3.24 -0.79
N SER A 73 12.59 2.40 -1.81
CA SER A 73 11.55 1.49 -2.33
C SER A 73 11.60 0.10 -1.70
N ASN A 74 12.02 0.00 -0.43
CA ASN A 74 12.05 -1.26 0.31
C ASN A 74 10.85 -1.40 1.27
N GLY A 75 9.83 -0.56 1.11
CA GLY A 75 8.64 -0.53 1.94
C GLY A 75 7.74 -1.74 1.76
N ILE A 76 7.04 -2.12 2.84
CA ILE A 76 6.02 -3.16 2.84
C ILE A 76 4.75 -2.66 3.53
N VAL A 77 3.59 -2.90 2.93
CA VAL A 77 2.27 -2.76 3.56
C VAL A 77 1.73 -4.14 3.90
N LYS A 78 1.31 -4.35 5.15
CA LYS A 78 0.67 -5.61 5.57
C LYS A 78 -0.28 -5.40 6.73
N ILE A 79 -1.08 -6.42 7.04
CA ILE A 79 -1.80 -6.50 8.31
C ILE A 79 -0.85 -7.13 9.36
N SER A 80 -0.65 -6.48 10.49
CA SER A 80 0.10 -7.02 11.63
C SER A 80 -0.75 -8.00 12.44
N GLU A 81 -0.12 -8.75 13.34
CA GLU A 81 -0.77 -9.79 14.15
C GLU A 81 -1.90 -9.25 15.04
N ASP A 82 -1.84 -7.97 15.39
CA ASP A 82 -2.86 -7.24 16.13
C ASP A 82 -4.04 -6.76 15.25
N GLY A 83 -4.05 -7.10 13.96
CA GLY A 83 -5.10 -6.72 13.01
C GLY A 83 -4.92 -5.33 12.39
N ASN A 84 -3.89 -4.57 12.75
CA ASN A 84 -3.66 -3.24 12.19
C ASN A 84 -3.00 -3.28 10.81
N LEU A 85 -3.38 -2.38 9.92
CA LEU A 85 -2.64 -2.12 8.68
C LEU A 85 -1.38 -1.33 9.04
N VAL A 86 -0.22 -1.86 8.68
CA VAL A 86 1.09 -1.25 8.98
C VAL A 86 1.89 -1.01 7.71
N VAL A 87 2.63 0.10 7.73
CA VAL A 87 3.67 0.42 6.74
C VAL A 87 5.03 0.23 7.40
N LEU A 88 5.84 -0.65 6.83
CA LEU A 88 7.19 -0.96 7.27
C LEU A 88 8.23 -0.39 6.30
N ASN A 89 9.38 0.03 6.81
CA ASN A 89 10.56 0.32 5.98
C ASN A 89 11.37 -0.96 5.66
N GLY A 90 12.46 -0.82 4.91
CA GLY A 90 13.36 -1.94 4.57
C GLY A 90 13.98 -2.64 5.79
N GLN A 91 14.07 -1.96 6.94
CA GLN A 91 14.53 -2.51 8.22
C GLN A 91 13.40 -3.11 9.06
N LYS A 92 12.19 -3.27 8.50
CA LYS A 92 10.98 -3.77 9.16
C LYS A 92 10.50 -2.93 10.36
N GLN A 93 10.89 -1.66 10.41
CA GLN A 93 10.40 -0.72 11.42
C GLN A 93 9.04 -0.17 11.01
N VAL A 94 8.11 -0.07 11.97
CA VAL A 94 6.79 0.53 11.73
C VAL A 94 6.94 2.04 11.56
N ILE A 95 6.55 2.53 10.38
CA ILE A 95 6.56 3.95 10.02
C ILE A 95 5.18 4.56 10.21
N TRP A 96 4.14 3.75 9.99
CA TRP A 96 2.75 4.13 10.20
C TRP A 96 1.93 2.88 10.54
N SER A 97 0.90 3.03 11.37
CA SER A 97 -0.11 2.01 11.62
C SER A 97 -1.50 2.63 11.68
N SER A 98 -2.50 1.86 11.30
CA SER A 98 -3.89 2.14 11.67
C SER A 98 -4.05 2.04 13.19
N ASN A 99 -5.19 2.53 13.69
CA ASN A 99 -5.59 2.37 15.07
C ASN A 99 -6.98 1.73 15.12
N VAL A 100 -7.02 0.42 14.86
CA VAL A 100 -8.24 -0.38 14.95
C VAL A 100 -8.23 -1.09 16.31
N SER A 101 -9.29 -0.94 17.09
CA SER A 101 -9.38 -1.45 18.47
C SER A 101 -10.03 -2.84 18.58
N ASN A 102 -10.11 -3.62 17.51
CA ASN A 102 -10.75 -4.93 17.51
C ASN A 102 -9.75 -6.07 17.22
N ILE A 103 -9.42 -6.83 18.26
CA ILE A 103 -8.65 -8.08 18.16
C ILE A 103 -9.59 -9.16 17.60
N ALA A 104 -9.84 -9.13 16.30
CA ALA A 104 -10.54 -10.20 15.61
C ALA A 104 -9.53 -11.06 14.84
N SER A 105 -9.50 -12.35 15.13
CA SER A 105 -8.56 -13.34 14.56
C SER A 105 -8.75 -13.61 13.05
N ASN A 106 -9.57 -12.81 12.35
CA ASN A 106 -9.82 -12.85 10.92
C ASN A 106 -10.06 -11.41 10.40
N THR A 107 -9.09 -10.53 10.59
CA THR A 107 -9.21 -9.13 10.13
C THR A 107 -8.93 -9.04 8.64
N THR A 108 -9.89 -8.48 7.92
CA THR A 108 -9.88 -8.34 6.47
C THR A 108 -10.01 -6.85 6.16
N SER A 109 -9.06 -6.28 5.42
CA SER A 109 -9.19 -4.91 4.92
C SER A 109 -9.78 -4.96 3.53
N GLN A 110 -10.99 -4.42 3.38
CA GLN A 110 -11.73 -4.38 2.11
C GLN A 110 -11.90 -2.93 1.66
N PHE A 111 -11.77 -2.71 0.36
CA PHE A 111 -12.12 -1.45 -0.25
C PHE A 111 -13.62 -1.46 -0.63
N LEU A 112 -14.42 -0.54 -0.08
CA LEU A 112 -15.85 -0.39 -0.40
C LEU A 112 -16.04 0.74 -1.43
N ASP A 113 -16.92 0.51 -2.41
CA ASP A 113 -17.24 1.47 -3.48
C ASP A 113 -18.03 2.70 -3.01
#